data_AF-A0A1S3VBK3-F1
#
_entry.id   AF-A0A1S3VBK3-F1
#
_cell.length_a   1.000
_cell.length_b   1.000
_cell.length_c   1.000
_cell.angle_alpha   90.00
_cell.angle_beta   90.00
_cell.angle_gamma   90.00
#
_symmetry.space_group_name_H-M   'P 1'
#
loop_
_entity.id
_entity.type
_entity.pdbx_description
1 polymer ?
#
loop_
_entity_poly.entity_id
_entity_poly.type
_entity_poly.pdbx_seq_one_letter_code
_entity_poly.pdbx_strand_id
1 'polypeptide(L)'
;MEPHLDANGVWEAVEQDYEVAPFPDNPTIAQMKNHKESKLRKSKTKSILFTTVSPVIFNRIMTLKTAHEIWKFLKEEYEGNKRVKGIQALNLVRELEMQWMKDLETIKDYVDKLLVIANKIRLLGIEIPDSRIVHKILVTIPERYEATLTSLENSKDLSTITLAELLAALQAPEQRRLMREEGHIEGALTAKLLKKRSGCFNHKNNNKSSHVFPSCPFCKKNNHPHTKCWWRPDVKCHKCGQLGMWRKYASHQNNKRMYKLWLKTVMKKNFLLFLALLLQDQQKVG
;
A
#
# COMPACT_ATOMS: atom_id res chain seq x y z
N MET A 1 -5.80 21.13 14.21
CA MET A 1 -6.17 22.47 14.69
C MET A 1 -5.87 23.54 13.64
N GLU A 2 -4.76 23.43 12.89
CA GLU A 2 -4.42 24.36 11.80
C GLU A 2 -5.56 24.57 10.78
N PRO A 3 -6.19 23.53 10.19
CA PRO A 3 -7.26 23.74 9.21
C PRO A 3 -8.50 24.45 9.78
N HIS A 4 -8.73 24.33 11.09
CA HIS A 4 -9.84 25.00 11.77
C HIS A 4 -9.56 26.51 11.95
N LEU A 5 -8.30 26.88 12.23
CA LEU A 5 -7.87 28.28 12.35
C LEU A 5 -7.82 28.96 10.98
N ASP A 6 -7.38 28.25 9.93
CA ASP A 6 -7.42 28.71 8.54
C ASP A 6 -8.86 28.98 8.09
N ALA A 7 -9.77 28.05 8.30
CA ALA A 7 -11.19 28.21 7.95
C ALA A 7 -11.86 29.39 8.66
N ASN A 8 -11.34 29.80 9.82
CA ASN A 8 -11.85 30.94 10.59
C ASN A 8 -11.17 32.28 10.24
N GLY A 9 -10.18 32.29 9.35
CA GLY A 9 -9.43 33.47 8.92
C GLY A 9 -8.54 34.07 10.02
N VAL A 10 -8.07 33.24 10.96
CA VAL A 10 -7.34 33.67 12.16
C VAL A 10 -5.89 33.19 12.25
N TRP A 11 -5.42 32.43 11.25
CA TRP A 11 -4.09 31.82 11.21
C TRP A 11 -2.94 32.79 11.36
N GLU A 12 -3.00 33.95 10.70
CA GLU A 12 -1.94 34.96 10.77
C GLU A 12 -1.62 35.40 12.21
N ALA A 13 -2.61 35.42 13.10
CA ALA A 13 -2.44 35.80 14.51
C ALA A 13 -1.83 34.71 15.40
N VAL A 14 -1.75 33.45 14.92
CA VAL A 14 -0.98 32.38 15.59
C VAL A 14 0.39 32.18 14.98
N GLU A 15 0.58 32.46 13.69
CA GLU A 15 1.86 32.32 13.02
C GLU A 15 2.84 33.46 13.35
N GLN A 16 2.34 34.70 13.43
CA GLN A 16 3.15 35.89 13.66
C GLN A 16 2.86 36.51 15.04
N ASP A 17 3.90 36.72 15.84
CA ASP A 17 3.81 37.54 17.06
C ASP A 17 3.97 39.03 16.72
N TYR A 18 3.11 39.54 15.83
CA TYR A 18 3.17 40.94 15.41
C TYR A 18 2.53 41.84 16.47
N GLU A 19 3.09 43.02 16.76
CA GLU A 19 2.39 44.01 17.57
C GLU A 19 1.45 44.86 16.72
N VAL A 20 0.30 45.25 17.27
CA VAL A 20 -0.58 46.21 16.59
C VAL A 20 -0.03 47.59 16.88
N ALA A 21 0.63 48.21 15.89
CA ALA A 21 1.27 49.51 16.03
C ALA A 21 0.27 50.60 16.47
N PRO A 22 0.70 51.59 17.26
CA PRO A 22 -0.10 52.77 17.59
C PRO A 22 -0.52 53.54 16.34
N PHE A 23 -1.59 54.32 16.45
CA PHE A 23 -1.98 55.20 15.35
C PHE A 23 -0.91 56.28 15.09
N PRO A 24 -0.64 56.64 13.82
CA PRO A 24 0.06 57.88 13.50
C PRO A 24 -0.82 59.10 13.84
N ASP A 25 -0.22 60.29 13.93
CA ASP A 25 -0.90 61.54 14.35
C ASP A 25 -2.14 61.91 13.50
N ASN A 26 -2.23 61.40 12.26
CA ASN A 26 -3.41 61.55 11.39
C ASN A 26 -3.73 60.23 10.67
N PRO A 27 -4.50 59.32 11.31
CA PRO A 27 -4.77 58.01 10.73
C PRO A 27 -5.86 58.08 9.65
N THR A 28 -5.61 57.44 8.52
CA THR A 28 -6.63 57.25 7.48
C THR A 28 -7.72 56.27 7.93
N ILE A 29 -8.92 56.37 7.35
CA ILE A 29 -10.04 55.43 7.61
C ILE A 29 -9.60 53.97 7.39
N ALA A 30 -8.76 53.72 6.38
CA ALA A 30 -8.20 52.40 6.10
C ALA A 30 -7.28 51.89 7.23
N GLN A 31 -6.40 52.75 7.77
CA GLN A 31 -5.55 52.41 8.92
C GLN A 31 -6.38 52.13 10.18
N MET A 32 -7.44 52.92 10.43
CA MET A 32 -8.37 52.69 11.53
C MET A 32 -9.11 51.37 11.42
N LYS A 33 -9.56 51.01 10.21
CA LYS A 33 -10.23 49.75 9.92
C LYS A 33 -9.29 48.55 10.13
N ASN A 34 -8.09 48.59 9.53
CA ASN A 34 -7.10 47.52 9.66
C ASN A 34 -6.68 47.30 11.12
N HIS A 35 -6.42 48.38 11.87
CA HIS A 35 -6.08 48.27 13.29
C HIS A 35 -7.18 47.59 14.13
N LYS A 36 -8.46 47.93 13.87
CA LYS A 36 -9.60 47.26 14.52
C LYS A 36 -9.69 45.78 14.13
N GLU A 37 -9.53 45.47 12.85
CA GLU A 37 -9.57 44.09 12.34
C GLU A 37 -8.43 43.23 12.92
N SER A 38 -7.21 43.75 13.01
CA SER A 38 -6.07 43.05 13.61
C SER A 38 -6.29 42.76 15.11
N LYS A 39 -6.80 43.74 15.87
CA LYS A 39 -7.14 43.52 17.29
C LYS A 39 -8.23 42.47 17.47
N LEU A 40 -9.27 42.54 16.64
CA LEU A 40 -10.37 41.57 16.65
C LEU A 40 -9.88 40.17 16.26
N ARG A 41 -9.00 40.07 15.26
CA ARG A 41 -8.40 38.80 14.84
C ARG A 41 -7.69 38.15 16.02
N LYS A 42 -6.78 38.87 16.69
CA LYS A 42 -6.04 38.36 17.86
C LYS A 42 -6.95 37.89 19.00
N SER A 43 -7.97 38.67 19.37
CA SER A 43 -8.89 38.28 20.46
C SER A 43 -9.74 37.07 20.06
N LYS A 44 -10.21 37.03 18.82
CA LYS A 44 -10.95 35.89 18.26
C LYS A 44 -10.10 34.62 18.24
N THR A 45 -8.84 34.70 17.79
CA THR A 45 -7.93 33.55 17.79
C THR A 45 -7.74 32.98 19.18
N LYS A 46 -7.50 33.86 20.18
CA LYS A 46 -7.33 33.46 21.58
C LYS A 46 -8.57 32.77 22.13
N SER A 47 -9.76 33.30 21.84
CA SER A 47 -11.03 32.69 22.23
C SER A 47 -11.24 31.31 21.59
N ILE A 48 -10.92 31.14 20.31
CA ILE A 48 -11.00 29.85 19.62
C ILE A 48 -10.04 28.84 20.29
N LEU A 49 -8.78 29.22 20.53
CA LEU A 49 -7.81 28.34 21.18
C LEU A 49 -8.28 27.89 22.57
N PHE A 50 -8.83 28.80 23.36
CA PHE A 50 -9.36 28.49 24.69
C PHE A 50 -10.59 27.59 24.67
N THR A 51 -11.47 27.74 23.69
CA THR A 51 -12.70 26.94 23.57
C THR A 51 -12.47 25.58 22.90
N THR A 52 -11.39 25.42 22.13
CA THR A 52 -11.08 24.17 21.41
C THR A 52 -10.40 23.13 22.31
N VAL A 53 -9.75 23.56 23.39
CA VAL A 53 -9.00 22.66 24.28
C VAL A 53 -9.86 22.17 25.44
N SER A 54 -9.47 21.05 26.05
CA SER A 54 -10.14 20.55 27.25
C SER A 54 -9.87 21.45 28.47
N PRO A 55 -10.70 21.42 29.52
CA PRO A 55 -10.51 22.23 30.73
C PRO A 55 -9.13 22.05 31.39
N VAL A 56 -8.58 20.83 31.33
CA VAL A 56 -7.24 20.52 31.86
C VAL A 56 -6.16 21.31 31.12
N ILE A 57 -6.29 21.43 29.80
CA ILE A 57 -5.30 22.11 28.96
C ILE A 57 -5.51 23.61 29.00
N PHE A 58 -6.77 24.07 29.07
CA PHE A 58 -7.12 25.46 29.30
C PHE A 58 -6.37 26.04 30.52
N ASN A 59 -6.40 25.33 31.66
CA ASN A 59 -5.70 25.77 32.88
C ASN A 59 -4.19 25.92 32.70
N ARG A 60 -3.57 25.18 31.77
CA ARG A 60 -2.13 25.26 31.48
C ARG A 60 -1.79 26.45 30.57
N ILE A 61 -2.71 26.84 29.68
CA ILE A 61 -2.48 27.90 28.68
C ILE A 61 -3.10 29.25 29.07
N MET A 62 -3.97 29.31 30.07
CA MET A 62 -4.72 30.54 30.41
C MET A 62 -3.84 31.72 30.85
N THR A 63 -2.63 31.43 31.35
CA THR A 63 -1.64 32.44 31.78
C THR A 63 -0.86 33.05 30.61
N LEU A 64 -0.92 32.43 29.42
CA LEU A 64 -0.22 32.89 28.23
C LEU A 64 -0.93 34.11 27.63
N LYS A 65 -0.14 35.11 27.21
CA LYS A 65 -0.64 36.44 26.85
C LYS A 65 -1.09 36.48 25.40
N THR A 66 -0.31 35.90 24.49
CA THR A 66 -0.58 35.99 23.05
C THR A 66 -1.16 34.69 22.50
N ALA A 67 -1.93 34.78 21.41
CA ALA A 67 -2.39 33.59 20.70
C ALA A 67 -1.19 32.78 20.15
N HIS A 68 -0.12 33.46 19.75
CA HIS A 68 1.14 32.86 19.32
C HIS A 68 1.80 32.01 20.41
N GLU A 69 1.92 32.53 21.64
CA GLU A 69 2.45 31.77 22.79
C GLU A 69 1.62 30.52 23.08
N ILE A 70 0.29 30.65 23.08
CA ILE A 70 -0.63 29.53 23.30
C ILE A 70 -0.43 28.45 22.23
N TRP A 71 -0.37 28.87 20.97
CA TRP A 71 -0.18 27.96 19.85
C TRP A 71 1.17 27.26 19.92
N LYS A 72 2.25 27.99 20.23
CA LYS A 72 3.58 27.44 20.42
C LYS A 72 3.62 26.40 21.55
N PHE A 73 3.01 26.70 22.70
CA PHE A 73 2.89 25.74 23.81
C PHE A 73 2.13 24.47 23.39
N LEU A 74 0.98 24.62 22.74
CA LEU A 74 0.18 23.48 22.26
C LEU A 74 0.96 22.66 21.24
N LYS A 75 1.73 23.32 20.36
CA LYS A 75 2.62 22.66 19.41
C LYS A 75 3.71 21.89 20.15
N GLU A 76 4.43 22.48 21.09
CA GLU A 76 5.49 21.80 21.84
C GLU A 76 4.97 20.61 22.68
N GLU A 77 3.81 20.77 23.32
CA GLU A 77 3.20 19.73 24.17
C GLU A 77 2.66 18.54 23.35
N TYR A 78 2.02 18.80 22.20
CA TYR A 78 1.24 17.79 21.45
C TYR A 78 1.83 17.39 20.11
N GLU A 79 2.68 18.22 19.51
CA GLU A 79 3.43 17.84 18.32
C GLU A 79 4.48 16.77 18.67
N GLY A 80 4.79 16.56 19.97
CA GLY A 80 5.70 15.53 20.44
C GLY A 80 7.15 15.85 20.11
N ASN A 81 8.09 15.15 20.75
CA ASN A 81 9.51 15.33 20.45
C ASN A 81 9.79 14.92 18.99
N LYS A 82 10.39 15.82 18.19
CA LYS A 82 10.81 15.56 16.80
C LYS A 82 11.55 14.23 16.66
N ARG A 83 12.38 13.87 17.65
CA ARG A 83 13.09 12.59 17.72
C ARG A 83 12.15 11.39 17.85
N VAL A 84 11.11 11.49 18.69
CA VAL A 84 10.11 10.42 18.88
C VAL A 84 9.28 10.24 17.61
N LYS A 85 8.86 11.34 16.97
CA LYS A 85 8.19 11.29 15.65
C LYS A 85 9.07 10.65 14.58
N GLY A 86 10.35 11.01 14.53
CA GLY A 86 11.32 10.38 13.62
C GLY A 86 11.43 8.87 13.85
N ILE A 87 11.55 8.43 15.10
CA ILE A 87 11.60 6.99 15.43
C ILE A 87 10.29 6.28 15.04
N GLN A 88 9.14 6.88 15.32
CA GLN A 88 7.84 6.32 14.92
C GLN A 88 7.72 6.20 13.40
N ALA A 89 8.15 7.22 12.66
CA ALA A 89 8.13 7.21 11.20
C ALA A 89 9.06 6.13 10.63
N LEU A 90 10.28 5.99 11.18
CA LEU A 90 11.21 4.91 10.81
C LEU A 90 10.62 3.52 11.06
N ASN A 91 9.93 3.32 12.19
CA ASN A 91 9.28 2.06 12.50
C ASN A 91 8.16 1.74 11.51
N LEU A 92 7.34 2.73 11.14
CA LEU A 92 6.29 2.56 10.14
C LEU A 92 6.84 2.31 8.74
N VAL A 93 7.93 2.98 8.35
CA VAL A 93 8.59 2.68 7.07
C VAL A 93 9.12 1.26 7.09
N ARG A 94 9.76 0.84 8.17
CA ARG A 94 10.19 -0.56 8.33
C ARG A 94 9.01 -1.51 8.21
N GLU A 95 7.87 -1.21 8.82
CA GLU A 95 6.64 -1.99 8.71
C GLU A 95 6.18 -2.08 7.24
N LEU A 96 6.15 -0.95 6.52
CA LEU A 96 5.83 -0.90 5.09
C LEU A 96 6.76 -1.81 4.29
N GLU A 97 8.08 -1.71 4.50
CA GLU A 97 9.07 -2.55 3.81
C GLU A 97 8.94 -4.03 4.14
N MET A 98 8.49 -4.36 5.36
CA MET A 98 8.25 -5.74 5.78
C MET A 98 6.88 -6.29 5.36
N GLN A 99 6.00 -5.50 4.73
CA GLN A 99 4.74 -6.02 4.18
C GLN A 99 4.96 -6.92 2.97
N TRP A 100 4.26 -8.05 2.95
CA TRP A 100 4.19 -8.97 1.81
C TRP A 100 2.76 -9.44 1.68
N MET A 101 2.30 -9.58 0.45
CA MET A 101 0.95 -10.06 0.19
C MET A 101 0.86 -11.55 0.49
N LYS A 102 -0.18 -11.96 1.24
CA LYS A 102 -0.40 -13.38 1.58
C LYS A 102 -1.00 -14.15 0.39
N ASP A 103 -0.89 -15.48 0.44
CA ASP A 103 -1.36 -16.35 -0.64
C ASP A 103 -2.87 -16.32 -0.88
N LEU A 104 -3.66 -16.02 0.15
CA LEU A 104 -5.13 -15.97 0.10
C LEU A 104 -5.70 -14.55 0.26
N GLU A 105 -4.82 -13.56 0.42
CA GLU A 105 -5.22 -12.16 0.52
C GLU A 105 -5.62 -11.63 -0.86
N THR A 106 -6.63 -10.76 -0.91
CA THR A 106 -7.05 -10.09 -2.15
C THR A 106 -6.16 -8.89 -2.44
N ILE A 107 -6.07 -8.48 -3.72
CA ILE A 107 -5.30 -7.28 -4.09
C ILE A 107 -5.79 -6.07 -3.32
N LYS A 108 -7.11 -5.94 -3.15
CA LYS A 108 -7.73 -4.83 -2.42
C LYS A 108 -7.27 -4.79 -0.97
N ASP A 109 -7.38 -5.90 -0.25
CA ASP A 109 -7.01 -5.96 1.17
C ASP A 109 -5.53 -5.64 1.40
N TYR A 110 -4.67 -6.10 0.49
CA TYR A 110 -3.23 -5.84 0.58
C TYR A 110 -2.92 -4.36 0.38
N VAL A 111 -3.56 -3.72 -0.61
CA VAL A 111 -3.35 -2.31 -0.94
C VAL A 111 -3.88 -1.41 0.17
N ASP A 112 -5.05 -1.72 0.73
CA ASP A 112 -5.62 -0.97 1.85
C ASP A 112 -4.65 -0.97 3.05
N LYS A 113 -3.97 -2.09 3.35
CA LYS A 113 -2.94 -2.16 4.39
C LYS A 113 -1.74 -1.27 4.09
N LEU A 114 -1.24 -1.30 2.86
CA LEU A 114 -0.13 -0.44 2.44
C LEU A 114 -0.51 1.04 2.58
N LEU A 115 -1.71 1.42 2.15
CA LEU A 115 -2.20 2.79 2.23
C LEU A 115 -2.38 3.26 3.68
N VAL A 116 -2.88 2.40 4.57
CA VAL A 116 -2.98 2.73 6.00
C VAL A 116 -1.60 3.05 6.59
N ILE A 117 -0.59 2.24 6.29
CA ILE A 117 0.78 2.49 6.78
C ILE A 117 1.36 3.77 6.14
N ALA A 118 1.21 3.93 4.83
CA ALA A 118 1.70 5.10 4.10
C ALA A 118 1.08 6.42 4.62
N ASN A 119 -0.23 6.42 4.89
CA ASN A 119 -0.91 7.58 5.43
C ASN A 119 -0.46 7.90 6.86
N LYS A 120 -0.19 6.89 7.71
CA LYS A 120 0.42 7.12 9.03
C LYS A 120 1.81 7.77 8.92
N ILE A 121 2.61 7.36 7.93
CA ILE A 121 3.92 7.96 7.67
C ILE A 121 3.77 9.42 7.21
N ARG A 122 2.83 9.70 6.30
CA ARG A 122 2.51 11.06 5.80
C ARG A 122 2.07 11.98 6.94
N LEU A 123 1.27 11.48 7.89
CA LEU A 123 0.86 12.23 9.09
C LEU A 123 2.03 12.61 10.02
N LEU A 124 3.16 11.90 9.92
CA LEU A 124 4.39 12.22 10.66
C LEU A 124 5.32 13.17 9.88
N GLY A 125 4.90 13.65 8.72
CA GLY A 125 5.64 14.62 7.91
C GLY A 125 6.64 14.01 6.92
N ILE A 126 6.62 12.69 6.71
CA ILE A 126 7.44 12.03 5.68
C ILE A 126 6.58 11.79 4.43
N GLU A 127 7.00 12.35 3.31
CA GLU A 127 6.34 12.11 2.03
C GLU A 127 6.61 10.68 1.53
N ILE A 128 5.53 9.96 1.23
CA ILE A 128 5.57 8.67 0.54
C ILE A 128 4.77 8.83 -0.75
N PRO A 129 5.41 8.88 -1.94
CA PRO A 129 4.71 9.01 -3.19
C PRO A 129 3.99 7.71 -3.56
N ASP A 130 2.90 7.81 -4.32
CA ASP A 130 2.12 6.63 -4.75
C ASP A 130 2.95 5.67 -5.61
N SER A 131 3.96 6.17 -6.33
CA SER A 131 4.94 5.34 -7.07
C SER A 131 5.67 4.36 -6.16
N ARG A 132 5.90 4.72 -4.88
CA ARG A 132 6.51 3.80 -3.90
C ARG A 132 5.57 2.64 -3.59
N ILE A 133 4.28 2.91 -3.48
CA ILE A 133 3.24 1.90 -3.23
C ILE A 133 3.08 0.99 -4.45
N VAL A 134 3.09 1.56 -5.66
CA VAL A 134 3.09 0.81 -6.93
C VAL A 134 4.27 -0.16 -6.98
N HIS A 135 5.49 0.33 -6.77
CA HIS A 135 6.69 -0.53 -6.75
C HIS A 135 6.60 -1.62 -5.67
N LYS A 136 6.07 -1.28 -4.49
CA LYS A 136 5.87 -2.23 -3.41
C LYS A 136 4.96 -3.38 -3.84
N ILE A 137 3.82 -3.07 -4.47
CA ILE A 137 2.87 -4.07 -4.96
C ILE A 137 3.55 -4.97 -6.00
N LEU A 138 4.16 -4.39 -7.04
CA LEU A 138 4.82 -5.16 -8.11
C LEU A 138 5.85 -6.16 -7.58
N VAL A 139 6.60 -5.79 -6.55
CA VAL A 139 7.66 -6.61 -5.95
C VAL A 139 7.15 -7.70 -5.01
N THR A 140 6.01 -7.48 -4.34
CA THR A 140 5.57 -8.33 -3.22
C THR A 140 4.34 -9.15 -3.50
N ILE A 141 3.70 -8.96 -4.66
CA ILE A 141 2.55 -9.77 -5.03
C ILE A 141 2.97 -11.23 -5.32
N PRO A 142 2.11 -12.21 -5.04
CA PRO A 142 2.50 -13.62 -5.16
C PRO A 142 2.49 -14.12 -6.61
N GLU A 143 3.09 -15.29 -6.82
CA GLU A 143 3.32 -15.89 -8.15
C GLU A 143 2.03 -16.03 -9.00
N ARG A 144 0.87 -16.12 -8.36
CA ARG A 144 -0.43 -16.22 -9.05
C ARG A 144 -0.76 -15.02 -9.94
N TYR A 145 -0.08 -13.88 -9.76
CA TYR A 145 -0.25 -12.68 -10.59
C TYR A 145 0.84 -12.50 -11.65
N GLU A 146 1.83 -13.40 -11.75
CA GLU A 146 2.97 -13.29 -12.69
C GLU A 146 2.52 -13.14 -14.14
N ALA A 147 1.53 -13.92 -14.57
CA ALA A 147 1.00 -13.82 -15.94
C ALA A 147 0.39 -12.43 -16.21
N THR A 148 -0.24 -11.82 -15.20
CA THR A 148 -0.78 -10.46 -15.30
C THR A 148 0.36 -9.44 -15.33
N LEU A 149 1.40 -9.60 -14.51
CA LEU A 149 2.58 -8.73 -14.52
C LEU A 149 3.29 -8.75 -15.87
N THR A 150 3.58 -9.94 -16.42
CA THR A 150 4.21 -10.06 -17.74
C THR A 150 3.36 -9.43 -18.83
N SER A 151 2.04 -9.59 -18.78
CA SER A 151 1.14 -8.93 -19.72
C SER A 151 1.18 -7.41 -19.58
N LEU A 152 1.27 -6.91 -18.35
CA LEU A 152 1.32 -5.49 -18.05
C LEU A 152 2.64 -4.88 -18.54
N GLU A 153 3.77 -5.51 -18.22
CA GLU A 153 5.13 -5.14 -18.68
C GLU A 153 5.22 -5.03 -20.21
N ASN A 154 4.60 -5.95 -20.94
CA ASN A 154 4.63 -5.93 -22.41
C ASN A 154 3.73 -4.84 -23.01
N SER A 155 2.74 -4.36 -22.26
CA SER A 155 1.72 -3.43 -22.77
C SER A 155 1.92 -1.99 -22.31
N LYS A 156 2.62 -1.77 -21.19
CA LYS A 156 2.77 -0.47 -20.54
C LYS A 156 4.16 -0.31 -19.94
N ASP A 157 4.61 0.95 -19.89
CA ASP A 157 5.79 1.33 -19.13
C ASP A 157 5.47 1.34 -17.63
N LEU A 158 6.10 0.43 -16.88
CA LEU A 158 5.92 0.29 -15.44
C LEU A 158 6.44 1.50 -14.65
N SER A 159 7.29 2.33 -15.24
CA SER A 159 7.81 3.52 -14.55
C SER A 159 6.78 4.67 -14.48
N THR A 160 5.77 4.65 -15.34
CA THR A 160 4.74 5.70 -15.45
C THR A 160 3.35 5.23 -15.01
N ILE A 161 3.20 3.95 -14.67
CA ILE A 161 1.89 3.40 -14.29
C ILE A 161 1.36 4.01 -12.99
N THR A 162 0.10 4.43 -13.02
CA THR A 162 -0.58 4.95 -11.83
C THR A 162 -1.08 3.82 -10.94
N LEU A 163 -1.28 4.11 -9.64
CA LEU A 163 -1.82 3.14 -8.69
C LEU A 163 -3.18 2.61 -9.17
N ALA A 164 -4.08 3.49 -9.63
CA ALA A 164 -5.40 3.10 -10.11
C ALA A 164 -5.33 2.13 -11.31
N GLU A 165 -4.44 2.39 -12.27
CA GLU A 165 -4.26 1.51 -13.42
C GLU A 165 -3.72 0.14 -13.03
N LEU A 166 -2.74 0.09 -12.13
CA LEU A 166 -2.19 -1.17 -11.62
C LEU A 166 -3.28 -1.99 -10.91
N LEU A 167 -4.10 -1.35 -10.07
CA LEU A 167 -5.18 -2.01 -9.36
C LEU A 167 -6.22 -2.58 -10.32
N ALA A 168 -6.64 -1.81 -11.32
CA ALA A 168 -7.58 -2.28 -12.34
C ALA A 168 -7.03 -3.51 -13.10
N ALA A 169 -5.75 -3.48 -13.46
CA ALA A 169 -5.08 -4.58 -14.16
C ALA A 169 -4.99 -5.86 -13.31
N LEU A 170 -4.76 -5.74 -12.00
CA LEU A 170 -4.64 -6.87 -11.08
C LEU A 170 -5.99 -7.42 -10.60
N GLN A 171 -6.96 -6.56 -10.34
CA GLN A 171 -8.27 -6.95 -9.82
C GLN A 171 -9.15 -7.62 -10.90
N ALA A 172 -9.10 -7.18 -12.15
CA ALA A 172 -9.97 -7.76 -13.18
C ALA A 172 -9.73 -9.27 -13.43
N PRO A 173 -8.48 -9.77 -13.53
CA PRO A 173 -8.20 -11.21 -13.57
C PRO A 173 -8.56 -11.95 -12.27
N GLU A 174 -8.38 -11.32 -11.11
CA GLU A 174 -8.73 -11.89 -9.81
C GLU A 174 -10.23 -12.15 -9.69
N GLN A 175 -11.06 -11.16 -10.04
CA GLN A 175 -12.52 -11.27 -10.08
C GLN A 175 -12.97 -12.39 -11.03
N ARG A 176 -12.38 -12.47 -12.25
CA ARG A 176 -12.65 -13.56 -13.19
C ARG A 176 -12.25 -14.95 -12.68
N ARG A 177 -11.28 -15.05 -11.77
CA ARG A 177 -10.91 -16.32 -11.14
C ARG A 177 -11.95 -16.71 -10.09
N LEU A 178 -12.35 -15.78 -9.23
CA LEU A 178 -13.36 -16.00 -8.19
C LEU A 178 -14.70 -16.47 -8.78
N MET A 179 -15.20 -15.82 -9.84
CA MET A 179 -16.45 -16.23 -10.50
C MET A 179 -16.39 -17.67 -11.08
N ARG A 180 -15.21 -18.13 -11.53
CA ARG A 180 -15.03 -19.50 -12.05
C ARG A 180 -14.94 -20.54 -10.94
N GLU A 181 -14.41 -20.16 -9.78
CA GLU A 181 -14.31 -21.03 -8.61
C GLU A 181 -15.69 -21.18 -7.93
N GLU A 182 -16.47 -20.11 -7.82
CA GLU A 182 -17.85 -20.13 -7.29
C GLU A 182 -18.81 -20.96 -8.17
N GLY A 183 -18.77 -20.76 -9.50
CA GLY A 183 -19.59 -21.54 -10.42
C GLY A 183 -19.29 -23.05 -10.43
N HIS A 184 -18.08 -23.44 -10.01
CA HIS A 184 -17.73 -24.86 -9.88
C HIS A 184 -18.37 -25.52 -8.65
N ILE A 185 -18.57 -24.77 -7.56
CA ILE A 185 -19.18 -25.25 -6.32
C ILE A 185 -20.70 -25.44 -6.51
N GLU A 186 -21.38 -24.48 -7.15
CA GLU A 186 -22.82 -24.58 -7.42
C GLU A 186 -23.16 -25.71 -8.39
N GLY A 187 -22.38 -25.88 -9.47
CA GLY A 187 -22.59 -26.95 -10.45
C GLY A 187 -22.35 -28.37 -9.89
N ALA A 188 -21.41 -28.51 -8.96
CA ALA A 188 -21.14 -29.80 -8.30
C ALA A 188 -22.24 -30.19 -7.30
N LEU A 189 -22.89 -29.22 -6.66
CA LEU A 189 -24.05 -29.43 -5.78
C LEU A 189 -25.31 -29.79 -6.59
N THR A 190 -25.56 -29.14 -7.73
CA THR A 190 -26.70 -29.47 -8.61
C THR A 190 -26.53 -30.83 -9.30
N ALA A 191 -25.31 -31.22 -9.67
CA ALA A 191 -25.04 -32.53 -10.28
C ALA A 191 -25.35 -33.72 -9.36
N LYS A 192 -25.29 -33.55 -8.04
CA LYS A 192 -25.69 -34.59 -7.06
C LYS A 192 -27.20 -34.71 -6.88
N LEU A 193 -27.94 -33.59 -7.02
CA LEU A 193 -29.40 -33.56 -6.88
C LEU A 193 -30.15 -34.09 -8.12
N LEU A 194 -29.59 -33.91 -9.32
CA LEU A 194 -30.24 -34.31 -10.58
C LEU A 194 -30.02 -35.77 -10.98
N LYS A 195 -29.17 -36.53 -10.25
CA LYS A 195 -28.87 -37.93 -10.60
C LYS A 195 -29.97 -38.95 -10.23
N LYS A 196 -31.13 -38.50 -9.75
CA LYS A 196 -32.23 -39.37 -9.28
C LYS A 196 -33.49 -39.37 -10.13
N ARG A 197 -33.55 -38.70 -11.28
CA ARG A 197 -34.71 -38.78 -12.19
C ARG A 197 -34.32 -38.91 -13.67
N SER A 198 -34.69 -40.07 -14.21
CA SER A 198 -35.06 -40.37 -15.61
C SER A 198 -34.06 -40.14 -16.76
N GLY A 199 -33.66 -41.25 -17.39
CA GLY A 199 -34.14 -41.60 -18.73
C GLY A 199 -33.60 -40.82 -19.94
N CYS A 200 -32.60 -41.43 -20.59
CA CYS A 200 -32.31 -41.47 -22.04
C CYS A 200 -32.57 -40.23 -22.91
N PHE A 201 -31.50 -39.54 -23.34
CA PHE A 201 -31.37 -39.01 -24.71
C PHE A 201 -29.89 -38.99 -25.13
N ASN A 202 -29.64 -39.49 -26.34
CA ASN A 202 -28.33 -39.63 -26.98
C ASN A 202 -27.71 -38.26 -27.28
N HIS A 203 -26.55 -37.99 -26.67
CA HIS A 203 -25.55 -37.09 -27.23
C HIS A 203 -24.23 -37.86 -27.35
N LYS A 204 -23.68 -37.91 -28.57
CA LYS A 204 -22.33 -38.38 -28.87
C LYS A 204 -21.32 -37.56 -28.06
N ASN A 205 -20.97 -38.08 -26.89
CA ASN A 205 -19.84 -37.61 -26.11
C ASN A 205 -18.59 -38.32 -26.61
N ASN A 206 -17.60 -37.53 -27.04
CA ASN A 206 -16.20 -37.97 -27.05
C ASN A 206 -15.81 -38.24 -25.59
N ASN A 207 -16.06 -39.47 -25.15
CA ASN A 207 -15.60 -39.97 -23.87
C ASN A 207 -14.06 -39.90 -23.88
N LYS A 208 -13.51 -38.92 -23.16
CA LYS A 208 -12.25 -39.14 -22.43
C LYS A 208 -12.54 -40.27 -21.45
N SER A 209 -12.32 -41.50 -21.90
CA SER A 209 -12.02 -42.60 -21.01
C SER A 209 -10.96 -42.10 -20.03
N SER A 210 -11.30 -42.02 -18.75
CA SER A 210 -10.28 -42.06 -17.71
C SER A 210 -9.63 -43.43 -17.84
N HIS A 211 -8.68 -43.57 -18.77
CA HIS A 211 -7.83 -44.73 -18.84
C HIS A 211 -7.11 -44.80 -17.50
N VAL A 212 -7.56 -45.70 -16.64
CA VAL A 212 -6.83 -46.07 -15.43
C VAL A 212 -5.61 -46.82 -15.95
N PHE A 213 -4.49 -46.10 -16.06
CA PHE A 213 -3.22 -46.73 -16.41
C PHE A 213 -2.71 -47.51 -15.19
N PRO A 214 -1.94 -48.59 -15.38
CA PRO A 214 -1.20 -49.20 -14.29
C PRO A 214 -0.42 -48.15 -13.51
N SER A 215 -0.28 -48.34 -12.19
CA SER A 215 0.42 -47.39 -11.32
C SER A 215 1.80 -47.04 -11.90
N CYS A 216 2.02 -45.76 -12.16
CA CYS A 216 3.28 -45.29 -12.73
C CYS A 216 4.45 -45.65 -11.78
N PRO A 217 5.51 -46.33 -12.26
CA PRO A 217 6.64 -46.75 -11.41
C PRO A 217 7.33 -45.58 -10.69
N PHE A 218 7.27 -44.39 -11.26
CA PHE A 218 8.00 -43.22 -10.76
C PHE A 218 7.17 -42.38 -9.77
N CYS A 219 5.92 -42.08 -10.09
CA CYS A 219 5.10 -41.17 -9.26
C CYS A 219 3.89 -41.83 -8.60
N LYS A 220 3.71 -43.14 -8.79
CA LYS A 220 2.62 -43.97 -8.23
C LYS A 220 1.20 -43.49 -8.58
N LYS A 221 1.04 -42.64 -9.60
CA LYS A 221 -0.25 -42.16 -10.12
C LYS A 221 -0.67 -42.98 -11.34
N ASN A 222 -1.98 -43.16 -11.51
CA ASN A 222 -2.63 -43.93 -12.58
C ASN A 222 -3.25 -43.04 -13.69
N ASN A 223 -3.04 -41.73 -13.64
CA ASN A 223 -3.68 -40.76 -14.53
C ASN A 223 -2.93 -40.52 -15.85
N HIS A 224 -1.83 -41.24 -16.08
CA HIS A 224 -1.02 -41.14 -17.31
C HIS A 224 -0.24 -42.43 -17.55
N PRO A 225 0.11 -42.76 -18.81
CA PRO A 225 1.01 -43.87 -19.10
C PRO A 225 2.42 -43.55 -18.60
N HIS A 226 3.18 -44.56 -18.15
CA HIS A 226 4.59 -44.46 -17.75
C HIS A 226 5.42 -43.57 -18.71
N THR A 227 5.14 -43.67 -20.02
CA THR A 227 5.79 -42.91 -21.10
C THR A 227 5.61 -41.38 -21.02
N LYS A 228 4.66 -40.87 -20.24
CA LYS A 228 4.34 -39.44 -20.09
C LYS A 228 4.44 -38.93 -18.64
N CYS A 229 5.12 -39.67 -17.75
CA CYS A 229 5.32 -39.23 -16.38
C CYS A 229 6.15 -37.94 -16.30
N TRP A 230 5.63 -36.95 -15.58
CA TRP A 230 6.26 -35.66 -15.33
C TRP A 230 7.57 -35.74 -14.51
N TRP A 231 7.74 -36.81 -13.74
CA TRP A 231 8.92 -37.08 -12.91
C TRP A 231 9.59 -38.39 -13.32
N ARG A 232 10.85 -38.32 -13.75
CA ARG A 232 11.64 -39.47 -14.20
C ARG A 232 13.09 -39.37 -13.71
N PRO A 233 13.48 -40.13 -12.67
CA PRO A 233 14.82 -40.05 -12.09
C PRO A 233 15.91 -40.39 -13.11
N ASP A 234 15.61 -41.23 -14.10
CA ASP A 234 16.58 -41.76 -15.07
C ASP A 234 16.83 -40.81 -16.27
N VAL A 235 16.11 -39.69 -16.36
CA VAL A 235 16.22 -38.76 -17.50
C VAL A 235 16.78 -37.42 -17.03
N LYS A 236 17.94 -37.05 -17.61
CA LYS A 236 18.58 -35.75 -17.42
C LYS A 236 17.92 -34.70 -18.31
N CYS A 237 17.45 -33.60 -17.72
CA CYS A 237 16.91 -32.49 -18.49
C CYS A 237 18.03 -31.78 -19.28
N HIS A 238 17.91 -31.75 -20.61
CA HIS A 238 18.89 -31.13 -21.50
C HIS A 238 19.02 -29.59 -21.35
N LYS A 239 18.06 -28.93 -20.67
CA LYS A 239 18.05 -27.47 -20.43
C LYS A 239 18.56 -27.04 -19.06
N CYS A 240 18.23 -27.76 -17.98
CA CYS A 240 18.67 -27.40 -16.63
C CYS A 240 19.72 -28.36 -16.04
N GLY A 241 20.06 -29.45 -16.74
CA GLY A 241 21.05 -30.43 -16.30
C GLY A 241 20.64 -31.31 -15.12
N GLN A 242 19.47 -31.08 -14.50
CA GLN A 242 18.99 -31.85 -13.36
C GLN A 242 18.33 -33.17 -13.80
N LEU A 243 18.61 -34.23 -13.05
CA LEU A 243 17.95 -35.54 -13.16
C LEU A 243 16.53 -35.44 -12.57
N GLY A 244 15.55 -36.10 -13.17
CA GLY A 244 14.19 -36.16 -12.59
C GLY A 244 13.10 -35.36 -13.31
N MET A 245 13.42 -34.38 -14.18
CA MET A 245 12.46 -33.35 -14.62
C MET A 245 12.16 -33.35 -16.12
N TRP A 246 10.87 -33.37 -16.49
CA TRP A 246 10.41 -33.38 -17.89
C TRP A 246 10.28 -31.96 -18.51
N ARG A 247 10.47 -31.88 -19.83
CA ARG A 247 10.78 -30.66 -20.63
C ARG A 247 9.90 -29.43 -20.42
N LYS A 248 8.63 -29.55 -20.01
CA LYS A 248 7.72 -28.41 -19.81
C LYS A 248 7.93 -27.64 -18.50
N TYR A 249 8.56 -28.23 -17.48
CA TYR A 249 8.70 -27.61 -16.16
C TYR A 249 10.05 -26.89 -15.93
N ALA A 250 11.07 -27.16 -16.76
CA ALA A 250 12.39 -26.54 -16.63
C ALA A 250 12.42 -25.04 -16.98
N SER A 251 11.53 -24.59 -17.86
CA SER A 251 11.39 -23.16 -18.24
C SER A 251 10.86 -22.29 -17.08
N HIS A 252 10.04 -22.87 -16.20
CA HIS A 252 9.44 -22.17 -15.06
C HIS A 252 10.43 -21.91 -13.91
N GLN A 253 11.49 -22.72 -13.76
CA GLN A 253 12.44 -22.57 -12.66
C GLN A 253 13.53 -21.52 -12.91
N ASN A 254 13.97 -21.32 -14.16
CA ASN A 254 15.00 -20.32 -14.48
C ASN A 254 14.47 -18.89 -14.35
N ASN A 255 13.22 -18.61 -14.72
CA ASN A 255 12.62 -17.27 -14.57
C ASN A 255 12.41 -16.89 -13.09
N LYS A 256 12.01 -17.84 -12.23
CA LYS A 256 11.88 -17.61 -10.77
C LYS A 256 13.20 -17.20 -10.11
N ARG A 257 14.33 -17.72 -10.60
CA ARG A 257 15.65 -17.44 -10.01
C ARG A 257 16.17 -16.07 -10.43
N MET A 258 15.96 -15.68 -11.68
CA MET A 258 16.26 -14.35 -12.22
C MET A 258 15.43 -13.27 -11.53
N TYR A 259 14.12 -13.47 -11.38
CA TYR A 259 13.23 -12.52 -10.71
C TYR A 259 13.58 -12.37 -9.22
N LYS A 260 13.85 -13.47 -8.50
CA LYS A 260 14.33 -13.40 -7.10
C LYS A 260 15.69 -12.70 -6.95
N LEU A 261 16.59 -12.82 -7.93
CA LEU A 261 17.88 -12.10 -7.91
C LEU A 261 17.68 -10.61 -8.21
N TRP A 262 16.82 -10.28 -9.16
CA TRP A 262 16.46 -8.90 -9.51
C TRP A 262 15.78 -8.19 -8.34
N LEU A 263 14.76 -8.82 -7.74
CA LEU A 263 14.09 -8.33 -6.53
C LEU A 263 15.06 -8.10 -5.37
N LYS A 264 15.99 -9.03 -5.12
CA LYS A 264 17.01 -8.86 -4.08
C LYS A 264 17.93 -7.66 -4.36
N THR A 265 18.33 -7.45 -5.60
CA THR A 265 19.23 -6.35 -5.97
C THR A 265 18.51 -5.00 -5.94
N VAL A 266 17.27 -4.92 -6.42
CA VAL A 266 16.45 -3.70 -6.44
C VAL A 266 16.02 -3.31 -5.02
N MET A 267 15.55 -4.27 -4.21
CA MET A 267 15.18 -4.00 -2.80
C MET A 267 16.39 -3.56 -1.97
N LYS A 268 17.56 -4.19 -2.14
CA LYS A 268 18.77 -3.84 -1.40
C LYS A 268 19.31 -2.46 -1.80
N LYS A 269 19.29 -2.12 -3.09
CA LYS A 269 19.68 -0.78 -3.57
C LYS A 269 18.71 0.30 -3.11
N ASN A 270 17.39 0.08 -3.22
CA ASN A 270 16.38 1.07 -2.83
C ASN A 270 16.31 1.27 -1.31
N PHE A 271 16.50 0.21 -0.51
CA PHE A 271 16.58 0.32 0.95
C PHE A 271 17.81 1.10 1.41
N LEU A 272 18.98 0.87 0.78
CA LEU A 272 20.20 1.60 1.08
C LEU A 272 20.13 3.06 0.61
N LEU A 273 19.54 3.34 -0.56
CA LEU A 273 19.32 4.71 -1.02
C LEU A 273 18.40 5.48 -0.07
N PHE A 274 17.34 4.83 0.42
CA PHE A 274 16.38 5.45 1.32
C PHE A 274 16.95 5.69 2.72
N LEU A 275 17.73 4.76 3.28
CA LEU A 275 18.47 5.01 4.51
C LEU A 275 19.50 6.14 4.35
N ALA A 276 20.17 6.22 3.20
CA ALA A 276 21.12 7.29 2.92
C ALA A 276 20.43 8.67 2.82
N LEU A 277 19.29 8.76 2.13
CA LEU A 277 18.50 9.99 2.01
C LEU A 277 17.90 10.42 3.35
N LEU A 278 17.37 9.49 4.14
CA LEU A 278 16.90 9.75 5.49
C LEU A 278 18.03 10.27 6.40
N LEU A 279 19.22 9.66 6.33
CA LEU A 279 20.38 10.13 7.11
C LEU A 279 20.83 11.52 6.66
N GLN A 280 20.75 11.84 5.37
CA GLN A 280 21.05 13.17 4.84
C GLN A 280 20.03 14.24 5.28
N ASP A 281 18.74 13.91 5.33
CA ASP A 281 17.70 14.83 5.79
C ASP A 281 17.72 15.05 7.30
N GLN A 282 18.21 14.08 8.08
CA GLN A 282 18.47 14.28 9.52
C GLN A 282 19.72 15.13 9.80
N GLN A 283 20.67 15.24 8.84
CA GLN A 283 21.89 16.05 8.98
C GLN A 283 21.74 17.50 8.50
N LYS A 284 20.74 17.80 7.66
CA LYS A 284 20.51 19.16 7.10
C LYS A 284 19.69 20.10 8.00
N VAL A 285 19.25 19.63 9.17
CA VAL A 285 18.43 20.41 10.13
C VAL A 285 19.14 20.57 11.48
N GLY A 286 20.48 20.40 11.48
CA GLY A 286 21.36 20.70 12.62
C GLY A 286 21.88 22.13 12.57
#